data_AF-A0A370AR86-F1
#
_entry.id   AF-A0A370AR86-F1
#
_cell.length_a   1.000
_cell.length_b   1.000
_cell.length_c   1.000
_cell.angle_alpha   90.00
_cell.angle_beta   90.00
_cell.angle_gamma   90.00
#
_symmetry.space_group_name_H-M   'P 1'
#
loop_
_entity.id
_entity.type
_entity.pdbx_description
1 polymer ?
#
loop_
_entity_poly.entity_id
_entity_poly.type
_entity_poly.pdbx_seq_one_letter_code
_entity_poly.pdbx_strand_id
1 'polypeptide(L)'
;MVFFCSIRHICDKFLVFGLRYVFPVVPGALVKGVPTSHSAAPLRDIITSGNDHFVWKHQLGSLRGMEVEPLYKTVPAFCKELPELYELLSVVDALRIGRVREMNEARVILEKRIPE
;
A
#
# COMPACT_ATOMS: atom_id res chain seq x y z
N MET A 1 -31.84 6.59 -5.50
CA MET A 1 -30.44 6.55 -5.94
C MET A 1 -29.63 7.59 -5.17
N VAL A 2 -29.43 7.41 -3.85
CA VAL A 2 -28.70 8.38 -3.00
C VAL A 2 -27.85 7.72 -1.89
N PHE A 3 -27.93 6.40 -1.72
CA PHE A 3 -27.22 5.70 -0.63
C PHE A 3 -25.80 5.22 -0.98
N PHE A 4 -25.43 5.15 -2.27
CA PHE A 4 -24.10 4.65 -2.67
C PHE A 4 -22.99 5.72 -2.69
N CYS A 5 -23.32 7.01 -2.70
CA CYS A 5 -22.34 8.11 -2.72
C CYS A 5 -21.74 8.37 -1.31
N SER A 6 -22.51 8.18 -0.23
CA SER A 6 -22.04 8.48 1.13
C SER A 6 -20.98 7.49 1.64
N ILE A 7 -21.10 6.19 1.34
CA ILE A 7 -20.18 5.17 1.85
C ILE A 7 -18.80 5.28 1.20
N ARG A 8 -18.73 5.58 -0.11
CA ARG A 8 -17.44 5.71 -0.82
C ARG A 8 -16.61 6.86 -0.26
N HIS A 9 -17.24 8.01 -0.02
CA HIS A 9 -16.58 9.18 0.55
C HIS A 9 -16.01 8.93 1.95
N ILE A 10 -16.75 8.19 2.78
CA ILE A 10 -16.32 7.83 4.13
C ILE A 10 -15.12 6.88 4.08
N CYS A 11 -15.15 5.90 3.17
CA CYS A 11 -14.06 4.95 3.00
C CYS A 11 -12.75 5.63 2.56
N ASP A 12 -12.80 6.54 1.59
CA ASP A 12 -11.60 7.26 1.14
C ASP A 12 -10.98 8.08 2.28
N LYS A 13 -11.79 8.88 2.97
CA LYS A 13 -11.32 9.64 4.15
C LYS A 13 -10.76 8.74 5.24
N PHE A 14 -11.37 7.58 5.48
CA PHE A 14 -10.85 6.62 6.46
C PHE A 14 -9.50 6.05 6.01
N LEU A 15 -9.33 5.69 4.74
CA LEU A 15 -8.06 5.17 4.22
C LEU A 15 -6.93 6.19 4.33
N VAL A 16 -7.22 7.46 4.00
CA VAL A 16 -6.22 8.54 4.02
C VAL A 16 -5.85 8.97 5.45
N PHE A 17 -6.83 9.12 6.35
CA PHE A 17 -6.61 9.74 7.65
C PHE A 17 -6.69 8.77 8.83
N GLY A 18 -7.51 7.71 8.75
CA GLY A 18 -7.78 6.79 9.87
C GLY A 18 -6.90 5.55 9.86
N LEU A 19 -6.58 5.01 8.68
CA LEU A 19 -6.00 3.68 8.55
C LEU A 19 -4.66 3.52 9.29
N ARG A 20 -3.81 4.55 9.24
CA ARG A 20 -2.51 4.55 9.93
C ARG A 20 -2.63 4.38 11.45
N TYR A 21 -3.73 4.81 12.05
CA TYR A 21 -3.98 4.70 13.49
C TYR A 21 -4.67 3.40 13.87
N VAL A 22 -5.51 2.84 12.99
CA VAL A 22 -6.22 1.58 13.24
C VAL A 22 -5.35 0.36 12.97
N PHE A 23 -4.52 0.42 11.93
CA PHE A 23 -3.59 -0.65 11.55
C PHE A 23 -2.14 -0.13 11.47
N PRO A 24 -1.57 0.31 12.60
CA PRO A 24 -0.20 0.82 12.64
C PRO A 24 0.79 -0.28 12.24
N VAL A 25 1.82 0.10 11.50
CA VAL A 25 2.94 -0.80 11.17
C VAL A 25 4.24 -0.14 11.52
N VAL A 26 5.11 -0.92 12.16
CA VAL A 26 6.51 -0.57 12.35
C VAL A 26 7.32 -1.42 11.38
N PRO A 27 8.10 -0.80 10.47
CA PRO A 27 8.99 -1.55 9.59
C PRO A 27 9.95 -2.43 10.39
N GLY A 28 10.04 -3.70 10.01
CA GLY A 28 10.84 -4.72 10.65
C GLY A 28 12.23 -4.89 10.04
N ALA A 29 12.79 -6.09 10.21
CA ALA A 29 14.12 -6.42 9.72
C ALA A 29 14.21 -6.40 8.18
N LEU A 30 15.44 -6.31 7.66
CA LEU A 30 15.70 -6.46 6.24
C LEU A 30 15.52 -7.93 5.81
N VAL A 31 14.48 -8.19 5.03
CA VAL A 31 14.12 -9.53 4.54
C VAL A 31 13.92 -9.53 3.03
N LYS A 32 13.87 -10.73 2.45
CA LYS A 32 13.46 -10.92 1.06
C LYS A 32 11.95 -11.10 1.01
N GLY A 33 11.27 -10.40 0.12
CA GLY A 33 9.82 -10.37 0.07
C GLY A 33 9.23 -9.74 -1.18
N VAL A 34 7.89 -9.76 -1.24
CA VAL A 34 7.12 -9.13 -2.32
C VAL A 34 7.14 -7.63 -2.07
N PRO A 35 7.50 -6.78 -3.04
CA PRO A 35 7.53 -5.34 -2.84
C PRO A 35 6.17 -4.78 -2.40
N THR A 36 6.17 -3.75 -1.57
CA THR A 36 4.95 -3.01 -1.18
C THR A 36 5.26 -1.51 -1.02
N SER A 37 4.26 -0.69 -0.73
CA SER A 37 4.40 0.76 -0.60
C SER A 37 5.04 1.36 -1.87
N HIS A 38 5.94 2.33 -1.73
CA HIS A 38 6.70 2.94 -2.81
C HIS A 38 7.66 1.98 -3.53
N SER A 39 7.88 0.76 -3.03
CA SER A 39 8.68 -0.26 -3.75
C SER A 39 7.90 -1.06 -4.77
N ALA A 40 6.56 -1.00 -4.74
CA ALA A 40 5.67 -1.65 -5.68
C ALA A 40 5.07 -0.65 -6.68
N ALA A 41 4.64 -1.17 -7.83
CA ALA A 41 3.81 -0.38 -8.74
C ALA A 41 2.46 -0.06 -8.06
N PRO A 42 1.85 1.10 -8.35
CA PRO A 42 2.30 2.14 -9.29
C PRO A 42 3.31 3.15 -8.70
N LEU A 43 3.49 3.19 -7.38
CA LEU A 43 4.27 4.25 -6.73
C LEU A 43 5.76 4.21 -7.07
N ARG A 44 6.33 3.02 -7.29
CA ARG A 44 7.74 2.87 -7.67
C ARG A 44 8.10 3.59 -8.98
N ASP A 45 7.12 3.76 -9.87
CA ASP A 45 7.32 4.36 -11.19
C ASP A 45 7.31 5.90 -11.10
N ILE A 46 6.81 6.45 -9.98
CA ILE A 46 6.70 7.88 -9.69
C ILE A 46 7.78 8.32 -8.69
N ILE A 47 8.15 7.43 -7.76
CA ILE A 47 9.03 7.71 -6.63
C ILE A 47 10.26 6.80 -6.67
N THR A 48 11.42 7.41 -6.85
CA THR A 48 12.70 6.72 -6.73
C THR A 48 12.96 6.36 -5.26
N SER A 49 12.87 5.06 -4.95
CA SER A 49 12.99 4.54 -3.58
C SER A 49 14.43 4.50 -3.03
N GLY A 50 15.45 4.75 -3.86
CA GLY A 50 16.86 4.61 -3.47
C GLY A 50 17.12 3.19 -2.92
N ASN A 51 17.62 3.11 -1.69
CA ASN A 51 17.82 1.84 -0.97
C ASN A 51 16.73 1.54 0.09
N ASP A 52 15.76 2.44 0.25
CA ASP A 52 14.71 2.32 1.26
C ASP A 52 13.55 1.49 0.68
N HIS A 53 13.70 0.18 0.60
CA HIS A 53 12.63 -0.69 0.09
C HIS A 53 11.76 -1.26 1.20
N PHE A 54 10.47 -1.45 0.91
CA PHE A 54 9.52 -2.16 1.77
C PHE A 54 9.02 -3.42 1.10
N VAL A 55 8.93 -4.50 1.87
CA VAL A 55 8.47 -5.80 1.36
C VAL A 55 7.57 -6.51 2.34
N TRP A 56 6.59 -7.24 1.82
CA TRP A 56 5.92 -8.28 2.58
C TRP A 56 6.77 -9.55 2.55
N LYS A 57 7.17 -10.03 3.73
CA LYS A 57 7.98 -11.25 3.86
C LYS A 57 7.23 -12.43 3.24
N HIS A 58 7.74 -12.92 2.11
CA HIS A 58 7.13 -14.01 1.38
C HIS A 58 8.13 -14.67 0.43
N GLN A 59 8.06 -15.99 0.29
CA GLN A 59 9.03 -16.77 -0.49
C GLN A 59 9.01 -16.44 -1.99
N LEU A 60 7.87 -16.01 -2.53
CA LEU A 60 7.72 -15.60 -3.93
C LEU A 60 8.37 -14.26 -4.26
N GLY A 61 8.77 -13.50 -3.24
CA GLY A 61 9.35 -12.18 -3.38
C GLY A 61 10.79 -12.18 -3.85
N SER A 62 11.17 -11.26 -4.72
CA SER A 62 12.55 -11.13 -5.23
C SER A 62 13.33 -9.95 -4.65
N LEU A 63 12.63 -8.96 -4.07
CA LEU A 63 13.25 -7.73 -3.58
C LEU A 63 13.68 -7.89 -2.12
N ARG A 64 14.77 -7.23 -1.75
CA ARG A 64 15.23 -7.10 -0.36
C ARG A 64 14.83 -5.72 0.17
N GLY A 65 14.17 -5.69 1.31
CA GLY A 65 13.70 -4.46 1.94
C GLY A 65 13.30 -4.69 3.40
N MET A 66 12.90 -3.60 4.07
CA MET A 66 12.34 -3.67 5.42
C MET A 66 11.00 -4.40 5.39
N GLU A 67 10.81 -5.32 6.33
CA GLU A 67 9.59 -6.10 6.48
C GLU A 67 8.41 -5.19 6.86
N VAL A 68 7.29 -5.36 6.17
CA VAL A 68 6.01 -4.71 6.49
C VAL A 68 4.99 -5.82 6.71
N GLU A 69 4.21 -5.71 7.78
CA GLU A 69 3.11 -6.65 8.02
C GLU A 69 1.94 -6.32 7.06
N PRO A 70 1.56 -7.25 6.17
CA PRO A 70 0.45 -7.02 5.26
C PRO A 70 -0.86 -6.93 6.06
N LEU A 71 -1.83 -6.16 5.55
CA LEU A 71 -3.17 -6.07 6.15
C LEU A 71 -3.83 -7.45 6.29
N TYR A 72 -3.51 -8.38 5.40
CA TYR A 72 -3.97 -9.76 5.48
C TYR A 72 -2.89 -10.75 5.03
N LYS A 73 -2.70 -11.82 5.81
CA LYS A 73 -1.57 -12.75 5.69
C LYS A 73 -1.49 -13.49 4.36
N THR A 74 -2.61 -13.67 3.66
CA THR A 74 -2.63 -14.39 2.39
C THR A 74 -2.31 -13.51 1.19
N VAL A 75 -2.38 -12.18 1.32
CA VAL A 75 -2.19 -11.23 0.22
C VAL A 75 -0.89 -11.48 -0.56
N PRO A 76 0.28 -11.70 0.10
CA PRO A 76 1.53 -11.91 -0.62
C PRO A 76 1.56 -13.15 -1.51
N ALA A 77 0.69 -14.14 -1.24
CA ALA A 77 0.58 -15.35 -2.05
C ALA A 77 -0.21 -15.10 -3.36
N PHE A 78 -1.18 -14.18 -3.34
CA PHE A 78 -2.11 -13.93 -4.43
C PHE A 78 -1.78 -12.69 -5.28
N CYS A 79 -0.64 -12.04 -5.06
CA CYS A 79 -0.28 -10.81 -5.78
C CYS A 79 -0.20 -10.99 -7.31
N LYS A 80 0.13 -12.19 -7.80
CA LYS A 80 0.19 -12.49 -9.23
C LYS A 80 -1.19 -12.72 -9.85
N GLU A 81 -2.11 -13.27 -9.08
CA GLU A 81 -3.46 -13.63 -9.53
C GLU A 81 -4.39 -12.41 -9.51
N LEU A 82 -4.17 -11.49 -8.56
CA LEU A 82 -4.98 -10.29 -8.35
C LEU A 82 -4.12 -9.03 -8.41
N PRO A 83 -3.63 -8.64 -9.60
CA PRO A 83 -2.69 -7.51 -9.74
C PRO A 83 -3.32 -6.17 -9.31
N GLU A 84 -4.59 -5.93 -9.64
CA GLU A 84 -5.28 -4.70 -9.25
C GLU A 84 -5.40 -4.55 -7.72
N LEU A 85 -5.70 -5.65 -7.03
CA LEU A 85 -5.76 -5.70 -5.57
C LEU A 85 -4.37 -5.47 -4.97
N TYR A 86 -3.35 -6.11 -5.53
CA TYR A 86 -1.97 -5.95 -5.10
C TYR A 86 -1.49 -4.49 -5.21
N GLU A 87 -1.75 -3.85 -6.34
CA GLU A 87 -1.42 -2.44 -6.54
C GLU A 87 -2.17 -1.53 -5.56
N LEU A 88 -3.46 -1.79 -5.34
CA LEU A 88 -4.26 -1.02 -4.39
C LEU A 88 -3.71 -1.16 -2.96
N LEU A 89 -3.41 -2.39 -2.52
CA LEU A 89 -2.85 -2.66 -1.20
C LEU A 89 -1.46 -2.05 -1.04
N SER A 90 -0.67 -2.00 -2.11
CA SER A 90 0.63 -1.32 -2.12
C SER A 90 0.48 0.20 -1.90
N VAL A 91 -0.48 0.84 -2.57
CA VAL A 91 -0.81 2.26 -2.36
C VAL A 91 -1.30 2.50 -0.93
N VAL A 92 -2.14 1.62 -0.43
CA VAL A 92 -2.65 1.68 0.95
C VAL A 92 -1.52 1.55 1.98
N ASP A 93 -0.54 0.68 1.74
CA ASP A 93 0.64 0.60 2.61
C ASP A 93 1.47 1.88 2.58
N ALA A 94 1.59 2.57 1.45
CA ALA A 94 2.24 3.87 1.40
C ALA A 94 1.55 4.94 2.27
N LEU A 95 0.23 4.85 2.48
CA LEU A 95 -0.49 5.71 3.43
C LEU A 95 -0.19 5.33 4.89
N ARG A 96 0.12 4.06 5.18
CA ARG A 96 0.42 3.56 6.53
C ARG A 96 1.85 3.88 6.97
N ILE A 97 2.83 3.67 6.10
CA ILE A 97 4.27 3.72 6.44
C ILE A 97 5.09 4.75 5.64
N GLY A 98 4.53 5.32 4.57
CA GLY A 98 5.23 6.26 3.71
C GLY A 98 5.59 7.56 4.44
N ARG A 99 6.57 8.29 3.89
CA ARG A 99 6.83 9.67 4.31
C ARG A 99 5.81 10.58 3.62
N VAL A 100 5.88 11.88 3.93
CA VAL A 100 4.93 12.88 3.41
C VAL A 100 4.82 12.84 1.88
N ARG A 101 5.94 12.61 1.16
CA ARG A 101 5.95 12.53 -0.30
C ARG A 101 5.17 11.30 -0.80
N GLU A 102 5.48 10.12 -0.27
CA GLU A 102 4.83 8.87 -0.67
C GLU A 102 3.35 8.88 -0.35
N MET A 103 2.98 9.42 0.82
CA MET A 103 1.58 9.58 1.22
C MET A 103 0.80 10.49 0.27
N ASN A 104 1.40 11.60 -0.17
CA ASN A 104 0.74 12.53 -1.10
C ASN A 104 0.49 11.88 -2.46
N GLU A 105 1.49 11.20 -3.03
CA GLU A 105 1.32 10.48 -4.31
C GLU A 105 0.32 9.33 -4.17
N ALA A 106 0.37 8.59 -3.06
CA ALA A 106 -0.59 7.52 -2.78
C ALA A 106 -2.03 8.05 -2.73
N ARG A 107 -2.25 9.23 -2.12
CA ARG A 107 -3.55 9.89 -2.07
C ARG A 107 -4.08 10.23 -3.47
N VAL A 108 -3.24 10.82 -4.31
CA VAL A 108 -3.61 11.16 -5.70
C VAL A 108 -4.00 9.91 -6.50
N ILE A 109 -3.29 8.80 -6.30
CA ILE A 109 -3.60 7.53 -6.97
C ILE A 109 -4.92 6.94 -6.43
N LEU A 110 -5.14 7.01 -5.11
CA LEU A 110 -6.35 6.50 -4.48
C LEU A 110 -7.60 7.27 -4.93
N GLU A 111 -7.54 8.61 -4.94
CA GLU A 111 -8.61 9.49 -5.43
C GLU A 111 -9.01 9.17 -6.88
N LYS A 112 -8.04 8.81 -7.73
CA LYS A 112 -8.32 8.40 -9.12
C LYS A 112 -9.01 7.04 -9.22
N ARG A 113 -8.75 6.12 -8.28
CA ARG A 113 -9.33 4.76 -8.29
C ARG A 113 -10.70 4.71 -7.63
N ILE A 114 -10.94 5.56 -6.64
CA ILE A 114 -12.21 5.64 -5.90
C ILE A 114 -12.76 7.06 -6.07
N PRO A 115 -13.34 7.38 -7.24
CA PRO A 115 -13.97 8.68 -7.44
C PRO A 115 -15.22 8.85 -6.56
N GLU A 116 -15.48 10.08 -6.13
CA GLU A 116 -16.67 10.50 -5.37
C GLU A 116 -18.00 10.24 -6.12
#